data_AF-A0A2I1CGV9-F1
#
_entry.id   AF-A0A2I1CGV9-F1
#
_cell.length_a   1.000
_cell.length_b   1.000
_cell.length_c   1.000
_cell.angle_alpha   90.00
_cell.angle_beta   90.00
_cell.angle_gamma   90.00
#
_symmetry.space_group_name_H-M   'P 1'
#
loop_
_entity.id
_entity.type
_entity.pdbx_description
1 polymer ?
#
loop_
_entity_poly.entity_id
_entity_poly.type
_entity_poly.pdbx_seq_one_letter_code
_entity_poly.pdbx_strand_id
1 'polypeptide(L)'
;MLVLAMQQLTCHHDTPPDRYHTCINTHHAAYSENNLPPLLFRLEAPPFDDLPPLPNLVENNQVIKDHDGRPLRAFPFLPRYISIRPSAWLLEYWMRTDPRLTYRDIKARMVVPAAQRPRENTLNMRRERQCRNPLALSCWASHRRAVGKVEVERVARWSLDQIRYNTTMDIEYGRGAGSGPADQRTAVRLRSRTLAGGVPAHYPLDLFLEGGEVHVPSRRIREALSLFWQLSERASRLRLGSWRLLPAEELPEAWRRWAQRGNVGEERDVEAGSRRSDSV
;
A
#
# COMPACT_ATOMS: atom_id res chain seq x y z
N MET A 1 -20.37 -3.48 -33.27
CA MET A 1 -19.83 -4.58 -32.44
C MET A 1 -18.41 -4.86 -32.89
N LEU A 2 -17.41 -4.37 -32.17
CA LEU A 2 -15.99 -4.67 -32.42
C LEU A 2 -15.44 -5.28 -31.14
N VAL A 3 -15.44 -6.62 -31.10
CA VAL A 3 -14.68 -7.38 -30.11
C VAL A 3 -13.23 -7.28 -30.54
N LEU A 4 -12.51 -6.29 -30.01
CA LEU A 4 -11.06 -6.28 -30.07
C LEU A 4 -10.56 -7.48 -29.27
N ALA A 5 -10.07 -8.49 -29.96
CA ALA A 5 -9.35 -9.61 -29.37
C ALA A 5 -8.16 -9.02 -28.59
N MET A 6 -8.28 -8.96 -27.27
CA MET A 6 -7.14 -8.74 -26.39
C MET A 6 -6.23 -9.94 -26.59
N GLN A 7 -5.17 -9.79 -27.39
CA GLN A 7 -4.05 -10.72 -27.36
C GLN A 7 -3.60 -10.81 -25.90
N GLN A 8 -3.85 -11.96 -25.27
CA GLN A 8 -3.36 -12.22 -23.93
C GLN A 8 -1.84 -12.13 -24.03
N LEU A 9 -1.24 -11.08 -23.45
CA LEU A 9 0.19 -11.00 -23.26
C LEU A 9 0.58 -12.08 -22.25
N THR A 10 0.79 -13.30 -22.75
CA THR A 10 1.21 -14.45 -21.98
C THR A 10 2.72 -14.57 -22.02
N CYS A 11 3.31 -14.62 -20.83
CA CYS A 11 4.71 -14.98 -20.71
C CYS A 11 4.80 -16.52 -20.73
N HIS A 12 5.26 -17.09 -21.84
CA HIS A 12 5.43 -18.53 -21.98
C HIS A 12 6.82 -18.96 -21.50
N HIS A 13 6.84 -20.00 -20.66
CA HIS A 13 8.06 -20.52 -20.05
C HIS A 13 8.04 -22.04 -20.04
N ASP A 14 8.96 -22.67 -20.77
CA ASP A 14 9.19 -24.11 -20.70
C ASP A 14 10.01 -24.50 -19.46
N THR A 15 10.79 -23.56 -18.95
CA THR A 15 11.57 -23.68 -17.71
C THR A 15 11.41 -22.43 -16.85
N PRO A 16 11.55 -22.52 -15.51
CA PRO A 16 11.48 -21.34 -14.65
C PRO A 16 12.47 -20.25 -15.11
N PRO A 17 12.03 -18.99 -15.23
CA PRO A 17 12.89 -17.90 -15.68
C PRO A 17 13.92 -17.52 -14.59
N ASP A 18 14.74 -16.50 -14.87
CA ASP A 18 15.71 -16.00 -13.91
C ASP A 18 15.04 -15.40 -12.65
N ARG A 19 15.81 -15.30 -11.56
CA ARG A 19 15.29 -14.87 -10.24
C ARG A 19 14.75 -13.44 -10.19
N TYR A 20 15.08 -12.60 -11.17
CA TYR A 20 14.63 -11.21 -11.26
C TYR A 20 13.47 -11.01 -12.25
N HIS A 21 13.05 -12.06 -12.95
CA HIS A 21 11.93 -12.04 -13.86
C HIS A 21 10.58 -11.94 -13.13
N THR A 22 9.69 -11.08 -13.61
CA THR A 22 8.26 -11.09 -13.25
C THR A 22 7.46 -11.20 -14.54
N CYS A 23 6.62 -12.23 -14.66
CA CYS A 23 5.84 -12.41 -15.88
C CYS A 23 4.89 -11.22 -16.10
N ILE A 24 4.64 -10.91 -17.36
CA ILE A 24 3.57 -9.99 -17.74
C ILE A 24 2.23 -10.63 -17.37
N ASN A 25 1.30 -9.84 -16.86
CA ASN A 25 -0.08 -10.22 -16.59
C ASN A 25 -1.00 -9.11 -17.10
N THR A 26 -2.05 -9.49 -17.84
CA THR A 26 -2.95 -8.56 -18.54
C THR A 26 -3.67 -7.59 -17.61
N HIS A 27 -3.93 -7.96 -16.35
CA HIS A 27 -4.59 -7.10 -15.37
C HIS A 27 -3.80 -5.82 -15.04
N HIS A 28 -2.48 -5.84 -15.26
CA HIS A 28 -1.63 -4.70 -14.93
C HIS A 28 -0.52 -4.43 -15.96
N ALA A 29 -0.61 -5.01 -17.16
CA ALA A 29 0.39 -4.85 -18.22
C ALA A 29 0.50 -3.40 -18.72
N ALA A 30 -0.58 -2.62 -18.67
CA ALA A 30 -0.60 -1.22 -19.07
C ALA A 30 -0.03 -0.25 -18.01
N TYR A 31 0.26 -0.74 -16.81
CA TYR A 31 0.71 0.08 -15.69
C TYR A 31 2.23 0.05 -15.51
N SER A 32 2.77 1.14 -14.99
CA SER A 32 4.19 1.33 -14.69
C SER A 32 4.37 2.38 -13.59
N GLU A 33 5.61 2.67 -13.19
CA GLU A 33 5.91 3.75 -12.24
C GLU A 33 5.52 5.15 -12.76
N ASN A 34 5.35 5.28 -14.08
CA ASN A 34 4.88 6.49 -14.76
C ASN A 34 3.36 6.51 -14.98
N ASN A 35 2.69 5.36 -14.91
CA ASN A 35 1.26 5.22 -15.12
C ASN A 35 0.71 4.22 -14.09
N LEU A 36 0.40 4.71 -12.90
CA LEU A 36 0.01 3.87 -11.78
C LEU A 36 -1.47 3.46 -11.85
N PRO A 37 -1.83 2.24 -11.39
CA PRO A 37 -3.22 1.82 -11.34
C PRO A 37 -4.03 2.72 -10.39
N PRO A 38 -5.25 3.16 -10.77
CA PRO A 38 -6.07 4.03 -9.94
C PRO A 38 -6.35 3.45 -8.55
N LEU A 39 -6.49 2.12 -8.45
CA LEU A 39 -6.72 1.39 -7.21
C LEU A 39 -5.70 1.72 -6.10
N LEU A 40 -4.46 2.09 -6.46
CA LEU A 40 -3.44 2.48 -5.47
C LEU A 40 -3.86 3.72 -4.69
N PHE A 41 -4.59 4.64 -5.30
CA PHE A 41 -4.89 5.94 -4.71
C PHE A 41 -6.13 5.95 -3.85
N ARG A 42 -6.87 4.84 -3.77
CA ARG A 42 -8.07 4.78 -2.94
C ARG A 42 -7.70 4.73 -1.44
N LEU A 43 -8.32 5.59 -0.63
CA LEU A 43 -8.02 5.70 0.81
C LEU A 43 -8.51 4.47 1.57
N GLU A 44 -9.75 4.06 1.35
CA GLU A 44 -10.36 2.93 2.05
C GLU A 44 -10.65 1.78 1.10
N ALA A 45 -10.47 0.56 1.58
CA ALA A 45 -10.77 -0.61 0.78
C ALA A 45 -12.27 -0.63 0.43
N PRO A 46 -12.65 -1.05 -0.81
CA PRO A 46 -14.04 -1.38 -1.08
C PRO A 46 -14.51 -2.52 -0.17
N PRO A 47 -15.83 -2.69 0.00
CA PRO A 47 -16.37 -3.92 0.57
C PRO A 47 -15.93 -5.10 -0.31
N PHE A 48 -15.57 -6.21 0.33
CA PHE A 48 -15.15 -7.45 -0.31
C PHE A 48 -16.14 -8.58 0.02
N ASP A 49 -17.42 -8.24 0.04
CA ASP A 49 -18.49 -9.19 0.34
C ASP A 49 -18.61 -10.20 -0.81
N ASP A 50 -18.93 -11.45 -0.48
CA ASP A 50 -19.22 -12.52 -1.44
C ASP A 50 -18.12 -12.85 -2.47
N LEU A 51 -16.84 -12.71 -2.08
CA LEU A 51 -15.74 -13.15 -2.95
C LEU A 51 -15.86 -14.65 -3.28
N PRO A 52 -15.80 -15.05 -4.57
CA PRO A 52 -15.92 -16.44 -4.97
C PRO A 52 -14.79 -17.28 -4.34
N PRO A 53 -15.01 -18.58 -4.09
CA PRO A 53 -13.96 -19.47 -3.59
C PRO A 53 -12.70 -19.34 -4.42
N LEU A 54 -11.54 -19.27 -3.76
CA LEU A 54 -10.26 -19.12 -4.43
C LEU A 54 -9.67 -20.51 -4.71
N PRO A 55 -9.68 -21.00 -5.96
CA PRO A 55 -9.20 -22.35 -6.27
C PRO A 55 -7.67 -22.39 -6.31
N ASN A 56 -7.13 -23.59 -6.47
CA ASN A 56 -5.72 -23.76 -6.83
C ASN A 56 -5.50 -23.40 -8.30
N LEU A 57 -4.30 -22.92 -8.62
CA LEU A 57 -3.85 -22.66 -9.98
C LEU A 57 -3.68 -23.99 -10.71
N VAL A 58 -4.33 -24.12 -11.86
CA VAL A 58 -4.28 -25.29 -12.73
C VAL A 58 -3.76 -24.86 -14.10
N GLU A 59 -2.74 -25.54 -14.58
CA GLU A 59 -2.20 -25.39 -15.95
C GLU A 59 -2.08 -26.80 -16.55
N ASN A 60 -2.53 -26.99 -17.79
CA ASN A 60 -2.53 -28.29 -18.47
C ASN A 60 -3.16 -29.42 -17.63
N ASN A 61 -4.31 -29.15 -17.00
CA ASN A 61 -5.04 -30.05 -16.10
C ASN A 61 -4.25 -30.52 -14.86
N GLN A 62 -3.17 -29.83 -14.49
CA GLN A 62 -2.38 -30.15 -13.31
C GLN A 62 -2.36 -28.99 -12.32
N VAL A 63 -2.48 -29.31 -11.03
CA VAL A 63 -2.32 -28.33 -9.96
C VAL A 63 -0.87 -27.91 -9.89
N ILE A 64 -0.64 -26.62 -10.11
CA ILE A 64 0.69 -26.02 -10.01
C ILE A 64 1.10 -25.90 -8.56
N LYS A 65 2.34 -26.29 -8.28
CA LYS A 65 2.94 -26.27 -6.95
C LYS A 65 4.11 -25.29 -6.89
N ASP A 66 4.35 -24.75 -5.70
CA ASP A 66 5.56 -24.00 -5.38
C ASP A 66 6.78 -24.93 -5.26
N HIS A 67 7.96 -24.33 -5.03
CA HIS A 67 9.20 -25.07 -4.81
C HIS A 67 9.14 -26.03 -3.60
N ASP A 68 8.24 -25.78 -2.64
CA ASP A 68 8.06 -26.60 -1.44
C ASP A 68 6.97 -27.68 -1.63
N GLY A 69 6.48 -27.86 -2.87
CA GLY A 69 5.47 -28.85 -3.24
C GLY A 69 4.04 -28.47 -2.87
N ARG A 70 3.79 -27.23 -2.43
CA ARG A 70 2.47 -26.77 -2.01
C ARG A 70 1.70 -26.15 -3.18
N PRO A 71 0.38 -26.40 -3.31
CA PRO A 71 -0.43 -25.80 -4.36
C PRO A 71 -0.39 -24.26 -4.35
N LEU A 72 -0.24 -23.66 -5.53
CA LEU A 72 -0.43 -22.22 -5.71
C LEU A 72 -1.91 -21.89 -5.76
N ARG A 73 -2.34 -20.81 -5.10
CA ARG A 73 -3.71 -20.27 -5.22
C ARG A 73 -3.87 -19.45 -6.50
N ALA A 74 -5.01 -19.56 -7.18
CA ALA A 74 -5.28 -18.92 -8.47
C ALA A 74 -5.75 -17.47 -8.33
N PHE A 75 -4.81 -16.55 -8.09
CA PHE A 75 -5.10 -15.11 -8.21
C PHE A 75 -4.92 -14.67 -9.68
N PRO A 76 -5.99 -14.27 -10.39
CA PRO A 76 -5.92 -14.01 -11.83
C PRO A 76 -5.02 -12.82 -12.19
N PHE A 77 -4.88 -11.86 -11.26
CA PHE A 77 -4.03 -10.68 -11.41
C PHE A 77 -2.57 -10.91 -10.97
N LEU A 78 -2.23 -12.07 -10.41
CA LEU A 78 -0.83 -12.39 -10.08
C LEU A 78 -0.12 -13.02 -11.28
N PRO A 79 1.10 -12.58 -11.59
CA PRO A 79 1.98 -13.29 -12.52
C PRO A 79 2.26 -14.73 -12.10
N ARG A 80 2.58 -15.58 -13.08
CA ARG A 80 3.00 -16.97 -12.85
C ARG A 80 4.32 -17.07 -12.09
N TYR A 81 5.28 -16.24 -12.46
CA TYR A 81 6.58 -16.09 -11.79
C TYR A 81 6.77 -14.63 -11.35
N ILE A 82 7.32 -14.45 -10.15
CA ILE A 82 7.55 -13.14 -9.55
C ILE A 82 9.01 -13.02 -9.14
N SER A 83 9.60 -11.88 -9.47
CA SER A 83 10.97 -11.51 -9.11
C SER A 83 11.16 -11.57 -7.60
N ILE A 84 12.37 -11.91 -7.14
CA ILE A 84 12.74 -11.74 -5.72
C ILE A 84 12.85 -10.26 -5.30
N ARG A 85 12.80 -9.34 -6.27
CA ARG A 85 12.82 -7.89 -6.06
C ARG A 85 11.69 -7.22 -6.88
N PRO A 86 10.42 -7.56 -6.63
CA PRO A 86 9.33 -6.97 -7.39
C PRO A 86 9.21 -5.46 -7.09
N SER A 87 8.66 -4.71 -8.04
CA SER A 87 8.41 -3.27 -7.88
C SER A 87 7.45 -3.02 -6.73
N ALA A 88 7.71 -1.97 -5.95
CA ALA A 88 6.95 -1.67 -4.74
C ALA A 88 5.49 -1.34 -5.02
N TRP A 89 5.22 -0.60 -6.09
CA TRP A 89 3.86 -0.25 -6.51
C TRP A 89 3.06 -1.47 -6.95
N LEU A 90 3.72 -2.44 -7.60
CA LEU A 90 3.08 -3.65 -8.10
C LEU A 90 2.71 -4.58 -6.92
N LEU A 91 3.60 -4.71 -5.93
CA LEU A 91 3.27 -5.37 -4.67
C LEU A 91 2.09 -4.70 -3.95
N GLU A 92 2.05 -3.37 -3.92
CA GLU A 92 0.95 -2.63 -3.30
C GLU A 92 -0.36 -2.86 -4.06
N TYR A 93 -0.31 -2.84 -5.39
CA TYR A 93 -1.46 -3.09 -6.26
C TYR A 93 -2.05 -4.47 -5.99
N TRP A 94 -1.26 -5.53 -6.09
CA TRP A 94 -1.73 -6.90 -5.85
C TRP A 94 -2.39 -7.07 -4.47
N MET A 95 -1.78 -6.49 -3.44
CA MET A 95 -2.26 -6.57 -2.06
C MET A 95 -3.50 -5.70 -1.79
N ARG A 96 -3.85 -4.81 -2.72
CA ARG A 96 -5.10 -4.05 -2.72
C ARG A 96 -6.18 -4.69 -3.61
N THR A 97 -5.79 -5.52 -4.58
CA THR A 97 -6.74 -6.17 -5.49
C THR A 97 -7.61 -7.23 -4.81
N ASP A 98 -7.05 -8.02 -3.89
CA ASP A 98 -7.79 -9.04 -3.15
C ASP A 98 -7.28 -9.14 -1.71
N PRO A 99 -8.13 -8.98 -0.67
CA PRO A 99 -7.72 -8.97 0.72
C PRO A 99 -7.22 -10.34 1.22
N ARG A 100 -7.51 -11.43 0.49
CA ARG A 100 -7.07 -12.78 0.82
C ARG A 100 -5.63 -13.05 0.41
N LEU A 101 -5.03 -12.14 -0.37
CA LEU A 101 -3.64 -12.26 -0.79
C LEU A 101 -2.68 -12.01 0.37
N THR A 102 -1.67 -12.87 0.50
CA THR A 102 -0.59 -12.72 1.49
C THR A 102 0.78 -12.70 0.83
N TYR A 103 1.80 -12.29 1.59
CA TYR A 103 3.19 -12.40 1.12
C TYR A 103 3.61 -13.84 0.81
N ARG A 104 2.98 -14.83 1.45
CA ARG A 104 3.24 -16.24 1.17
C ARG A 104 2.92 -16.59 -0.28
N ASP A 105 1.80 -16.10 -0.83
CA ASP A 105 1.39 -16.39 -2.21
C ASP A 105 2.29 -15.74 -3.25
N ILE A 106 2.77 -14.53 -2.93
CA ILE A 106 3.73 -13.80 -3.77
C ILE A 106 5.07 -14.54 -3.75
N LYS A 107 5.56 -14.92 -2.56
CA LYS A 107 6.82 -15.65 -2.39
C LYS A 107 6.79 -17.06 -2.98
N ALA A 108 5.64 -17.73 -2.98
CA ALA A 108 5.46 -19.05 -3.58
C ALA A 108 5.69 -19.05 -5.10
N ARG A 109 5.59 -17.88 -5.74
CA ARG A 109 5.87 -17.65 -7.18
C ARG A 109 7.30 -17.23 -7.48
N MET A 110 8.16 -17.14 -6.46
CA MET A 110 9.58 -16.85 -6.64
C MET A 110 10.33 -18.17 -6.88
N VAL A 111 11.03 -18.24 -8.02
CA VAL A 111 11.72 -19.44 -8.52
C VAL A 111 12.92 -19.89 -7.67
N VAL A 112 13.32 -19.10 -6.66
CA VAL A 112 14.47 -19.40 -5.80
C VAL A 112 14.08 -20.23 -4.57
N PRO A 113 15.03 -20.99 -3.98
CA PRO A 113 14.84 -21.67 -2.71
C PRO A 113 14.45 -20.71 -1.58
N ALA A 114 13.76 -21.22 -0.56
CA ALA A 114 13.23 -20.43 0.55
C ALA A 114 14.28 -19.54 1.25
N ALA A 115 15.52 -20.03 1.40
CA ALA A 115 16.64 -19.32 2.02
C ALA A 115 17.05 -18.04 1.26
N GLN A 116 16.78 -17.96 -0.04
CA GLN A 116 17.12 -16.80 -0.89
C GLN A 116 15.94 -15.84 -1.07
N ARG A 117 14.73 -16.21 -0.64
CA ARG A 117 13.55 -15.36 -0.76
C ARG A 117 13.62 -14.20 0.24
N PRO A 118 13.18 -12.98 -0.14
CA PRO A 118 13.10 -11.87 0.80
C PRO A 118 12.20 -12.21 1.99
N ARG A 119 12.56 -11.67 3.16
CA ARG A 119 11.68 -11.70 4.34
C ARG A 119 10.44 -10.85 4.07
N GLU A 120 9.31 -11.20 4.69
CA GLU A 120 8.06 -10.44 4.49
C GLU A 120 8.20 -8.99 4.94
N ASN A 121 8.92 -8.74 6.04
CA ASN A 121 9.23 -7.39 6.49
C ASN A 121 10.04 -6.60 5.44
N THR A 122 10.94 -7.25 4.69
CA THR A 122 11.68 -6.61 3.60
C THR A 122 10.74 -6.14 2.48
N LEU A 123 9.76 -6.96 2.12
CA LEU A 123 8.74 -6.59 1.11
C LEU A 123 7.80 -5.49 1.64
N ASN A 124 7.38 -5.57 2.91
CA ASN A 124 6.54 -4.55 3.53
C ASN A 124 7.27 -3.19 3.64
N MET A 125 8.51 -3.17 4.13
CA MET A 125 9.30 -1.95 4.22
C MET A 125 9.62 -1.36 2.85
N ARG A 126 9.77 -2.19 1.81
CA ARG A 126 9.89 -1.71 0.43
C ARG A 126 8.61 -1.01 -0.03
N ARG A 127 7.43 -1.64 0.12
CA ARG A 127 6.13 -1.01 -0.18
C ARG A 127 5.96 0.30 0.57
N GLU A 128 6.33 0.33 1.85
CA GLU A 128 6.27 1.53 2.69
C GLU A 128 7.11 2.67 2.11
N ARG A 129 8.40 2.42 1.85
CA ARG A 129 9.36 3.45 1.45
C ARG A 129 9.17 3.92 0.00
N GLN A 130 8.87 3.00 -0.91
CA GLN A 130 8.90 3.26 -2.36
C GLN A 130 7.51 3.43 -2.99
N CYS A 131 6.42 3.15 -2.27
CA CYS A 131 5.07 3.31 -2.80
C CYS A 131 4.15 4.06 -1.83
N ARG A 132 3.92 3.53 -0.62
CA ARG A 132 2.94 4.12 0.30
C ARG A 132 3.36 5.50 0.79
N ASN A 133 4.61 5.68 1.19
CA ASN A 133 5.05 6.98 1.70
C ASN A 133 5.05 8.07 0.62
N PRO A 134 5.63 7.86 -0.59
CA PRO A 134 5.58 8.86 -1.67
C PRO A 134 4.15 9.22 -2.10
N LEU A 135 3.24 8.24 -2.12
CA LEU A 135 1.86 8.43 -2.57
C LEU A 135 0.88 8.73 -1.42
N ALA A 136 1.37 8.85 -0.18
CA ALA A 136 0.60 9.03 1.05
C ALA A 136 -0.53 7.99 1.25
N LEU A 137 -0.30 6.74 0.85
CA LEU A 137 -1.31 5.68 0.89
C LEU A 137 -1.56 5.18 2.31
N SER A 138 -2.83 4.93 2.61
CA SER A 138 -3.22 4.16 3.79
C SER A 138 -2.75 2.70 3.70
N CYS A 139 -2.68 2.01 4.85
CA CYS A 139 -2.50 0.56 4.86
C CYS A 139 -3.87 -0.09 5.14
N TRP A 140 -4.42 -0.82 4.17
CA TRP A 140 -5.73 -1.48 4.32
C TRP A 140 -5.71 -2.64 5.32
N ALA A 141 -4.56 -3.30 5.49
CA ALA A 141 -4.41 -4.47 6.38
C ALA A 141 -3.93 -4.11 7.80
N SER A 142 -4.17 -2.89 8.28
CA SER A 142 -3.73 -2.50 9.64
C SER A 142 -4.64 -3.11 10.71
N HIS A 143 -4.18 -4.17 11.37
CA HIS A 143 -4.89 -4.82 12.49
C HIS A 143 -4.53 -4.21 13.85
N ARG A 144 -3.92 -3.02 13.87
CA ARG A 144 -3.44 -2.39 15.10
C ARG A 144 -4.62 -1.82 15.89
N ARG A 145 -4.73 -2.22 17.17
CA ARG A 145 -5.74 -1.68 18.09
C ARG A 145 -5.67 -0.16 18.23
N ALA A 146 -4.47 0.42 18.27
CA ALA A 146 -4.25 1.87 18.42
C ALA A 146 -3.72 2.50 17.13
N VAL A 147 -4.09 3.75 16.85
CA VAL A 147 -3.56 4.57 15.75
C VAL A 147 -2.07 4.77 15.95
N GLY A 148 -1.25 4.42 14.95
CA GLY A 148 0.20 4.62 14.97
C GLY A 148 0.64 5.99 14.45
N LYS A 149 1.87 6.38 14.77
CA LYS A 149 2.48 7.63 14.29
C LYS A 149 2.42 7.81 12.77
N VAL A 150 2.74 6.75 12.02
CA VAL A 150 2.73 6.75 10.54
C VAL A 150 1.33 7.00 9.99
N GLU A 151 0.27 6.54 10.67
CA GLU A 151 -1.11 6.81 10.24
C GLU A 151 -1.46 8.29 10.44
N VAL A 152 -1.05 8.87 11.57
CA VAL A 152 -1.20 10.32 11.82
C VAL A 152 -0.42 11.15 10.80
N GLU A 153 0.81 10.75 10.47
CA GLU A 153 1.62 11.41 9.43
C GLU A 153 1.01 11.33 8.02
N ARG A 154 0.17 10.32 7.75
CA ARG A 154 -0.53 10.19 6.47
C ARG A 154 -1.77 11.06 6.42
N VAL A 155 -2.64 10.99 7.43
CA VAL A 155 -3.84 11.84 7.46
C VAL A 155 -3.51 13.32 7.47
N ALA A 156 -2.37 13.70 8.08
CA ALA A 156 -1.86 15.07 8.06
C ALA A 156 -1.52 15.59 6.64
N ARG A 157 -1.39 14.70 5.65
CA ARG A 157 -1.11 15.05 4.25
C ARG A 157 -2.35 15.05 3.37
N TRP A 158 -3.51 14.67 3.89
CA TRP A 158 -4.75 14.59 3.11
C TRP A 158 -5.55 15.88 3.25
N SER A 159 -6.07 16.40 2.14
CA SER A 159 -7.05 17.47 2.17
C SER A 159 -8.45 16.94 2.53
N LEU A 160 -9.35 17.84 2.93
CA LEU A 160 -10.75 17.47 3.15
C LEU A 160 -11.39 16.90 1.89
N ASP A 161 -11.10 17.46 0.71
CA ASP A 161 -11.62 16.95 -0.56
C ASP A 161 -11.04 15.58 -0.92
N GLN A 162 -9.76 15.30 -0.62
CA GLN A 162 -9.19 13.97 -0.77
C GLN A 162 -9.94 12.93 0.09
N ILE A 163 -10.26 13.29 1.33
CA ILE A 163 -11.06 12.44 2.22
C ILE A 163 -12.49 12.27 1.66
N ARG A 164 -13.11 13.36 1.18
CA ARG A 164 -14.46 13.38 0.61
C ARG A 164 -14.60 12.51 -0.65
N TYR A 165 -13.56 12.47 -1.49
CA TYR A 165 -13.51 11.69 -2.72
C TYR A 165 -12.77 10.34 -2.56
N ASN A 166 -12.53 9.90 -1.31
CA ASN A 166 -11.89 8.62 -0.99
C ASN A 166 -10.54 8.39 -1.70
N THR A 167 -9.71 9.43 -1.83
CA THR A 167 -8.53 9.41 -2.72
C THR A 167 -7.30 10.08 -2.14
N THR A 168 -6.12 9.62 -2.55
CA THR A 168 -4.82 10.30 -2.35
C THR A 168 -4.33 11.03 -3.60
N MET A 169 -5.09 10.98 -4.71
CA MET A 169 -4.82 11.78 -5.90
C MET A 169 -4.92 13.27 -5.59
N ASP A 170 -4.22 14.08 -6.36
CA ASP A 170 -4.35 15.53 -6.24
C ASP A 170 -5.71 15.96 -6.79
N ILE A 171 -6.40 16.86 -6.08
CA ILE A 171 -7.68 17.44 -6.54
C ILE A 171 -7.35 18.68 -7.37
N GLU A 172 -7.81 18.70 -8.61
CA GLU A 172 -7.72 19.90 -9.45
C GLU A 172 -8.99 20.71 -9.35
N TYR A 173 -8.83 22.03 -9.23
CA TYR A 173 -9.94 22.96 -9.07
C TYR A 173 -10.04 23.89 -10.27
N GLY A 174 -11.26 24.12 -10.73
CA GLY A 174 -11.58 25.16 -11.69
C GLY A 174 -11.85 26.50 -11.00
N ARG A 175 -11.77 27.60 -11.76
CA ARG A 175 -12.37 28.86 -11.34
C ARG A 175 -13.88 28.75 -11.50
N GLY A 176 -14.64 29.00 -10.44
CA GLY A 176 -16.09 29.11 -10.53
C GLY A 176 -16.49 30.23 -11.49
N ALA A 177 -17.48 29.99 -12.34
CA ALA A 177 -18.00 30.96 -13.31
C ALA A 177 -18.86 32.08 -12.68
N GLY A 178 -18.86 32.23 -11.35
CA GLY A 178 -19.73 33.14 -10.61
C GLY A 178 -19.01 34.35 -10.06
N SER A 179 -19.66 35.52 -10.19
CA SER A 179 -19.35 36.79 -9.52
C SER A 179 -19.65 36.76 -8.00
N GLY A 180 -19.32 35.64 -7.34
CA GLY A 180 -19.27 35.53 -5.88
C GLY A 180 -17.89 35.87 -5.34
N PRO A 181 -17.68 35.92 -4.01
CA PRO A 181 -16.37 36.19 -3.43
C PRO A 181 -15.33 35.25 -4.06
N ALA A 182 -14.21 35.83 -4.50
CA ALA A 182 -13.29 35.36 -5.53
C ALA A 182 -12.55 34.01 -5.26
N ASP A 183 -13.03 33.18 -4.33
CA ASP A 183 -12.29 32.04 -3.79
C ASP A 183 -13.08 30.72 -3.72
N GLN A 184 -14.31 30.66 -4.25
CA GLN A 184 -14.99 29.37 -4.42
C GLN A 184 -14.40 28.59 -5.60
N ARG A 185 -13.31 27.88 -5.29
CA ARG A 185 -12.68 26.87 -6.14
C ARG A 185 -13.53 25.61 -6.12
N THR A 186 -14.05 25.22 -7.27
CA THR A 186 -14.83 23.99 -7.41
C THR A 186 -13.90 22.87 -7.86
N ALA A 187 -13.91 21.74 -7.16
CA ALA A 187 -13.19 20.55 -7.60
C ALA A 187 -13.73 20.10 -8.97
N VAL A 188 -12.83 19.76 -9.90
CA VAL A 188 -13.20 19.41 -11.29
C VAL A 188 -12.83 17.96 -11.60
N ARG A 189 -11.63 17.52 -11.20
CA ARG A 189 -11.14 16.17 -11.53
C ARG A 189 -10.02 15.73 -10.58
N LEU A 190 -9.75 14.44 -10.60
CA LEU A 190 -8.63 13.83 -9.90
C LEU A 190 -7.43 13.78 -10.85
N ARG A 191 -6.24 14.13 -10.34
CA ARG A 191 -4.97 13.95 -11.05
C ARG A 191 -4.10 12.93 -10.31
N SER A 192 -3.72 11.86 -11.00
CA SER A 192 -2.85 10.83 -10.41
C SER A 192 -1.46 11.39 -10.09
N ARG A 193 -0.81 10.82 -9.09
CA ARG A 193 0.63 11.01 -8.88
C ARG A 193 1.41 9.93 -9.64
N THR A 194 2.68 10.16 -9.87
CA THR A 194 3.60 9.18 -10.48
C THR A 194 4.79 8.96 -9.55
N LEU A 195 5.45 7.80 -9.66
CA LEU A 195 6.66 7.50 -8.87
C LEU A 195 7.95 7.85 -9.63
N ALA A 196 7.89 7.89 -10.96
CA ALA A 196 9.04 8.16 -11.82
C ALA A 196 8.90 9.45 -12.67
N GLY A 197 7.97 10.35 -12.29
CA GLY A 197 7.84 11.67 -12.92
C GLY A 197 7.15 11.69 -14.28
N GLY A 198 6.50 10.59 -14.69
CA GLY A 198 5.70 10.52 -15.91
C GLY A 198 4.48 11.46 -15.91
N VAL A 199 3.83 11.55 -17.07
CA VAL A 199 2.63 12.37 -17.28
C VAL A 199 1.46 11.85 -16.42
N PRO A 200 0.86 12.69 -15.56
CA PRO A 200 -0.30 12.30 -14.78
C PRO A 200 -1.52 11.93 -15.63
N ALA A 201 -2.22 10.86 -15.23
CA ALA A 201 -3.56 10.56 -15.72
C ALA A 201 -4.61 11.37 -14.94
N HIS A 202 -5.76 11.57 -15.57
CA HIS A 202 -6.88 12.32 -14.99
C HIS A 202 -8.13 11.45 -14.95
N TYR A 203 -8.90 11.59 -13.88
CA TYR A 203 -10.09 10.77 -13.60
C TYR A 203 -11.23 11.64 -13.09
N PRO A 204 -12.49 11.19 -13.24
CA PRO A 204 -13.63 11.90 -12.67
C PRO A 204 -13.58 11.84 -11.13
N LEU A 205 -14.22 12.82 -10.48
CA LEU A 205 -14.19 12.97 -9.00
C LEU A 205 -14.84 11.79 -8.26
N ASP A 206 -15.82 11.16 -8.89
CA ASP A 206 -16.61 10.07 -8.34
C ASP A 206 -15.96 8.68 -8.52
N LEU A 207 -14.75 8.60 -9.09
CA LEU A 207 -14.08 7.33 -9.40
C LEU A 207 -14.04 6.34 -8.22
N PHE A 208 -13.92 6.83 -6.98
CA PHE A 208 -13.84 6.01 -5.77
C PHE A 208 -15.07 6.11 -4.85
N LEU A 209 -16.16 6.72 -5.36
CA LEU A 209 -17.42 6.87 -4.64
C LEU A 209 -18.36 5.72 -5.00
N GLU A 210 -18.86 5.03 -3.99
CA GLU A 210 -19.82 3.95 -4.18
C GLU A 210 -21.22 4.53 -4.32
N GLY A 211 -21.91 4.22 -5.42
CA GLY A 211 -23.24 4.76 -5.69
C GLY A 211 -23.29 6.27 -5.95
N GLY A 212 -22.14 6.93 -6.16
CA GLY A 212 -22.05 8.39 -6.35
C GLY A 212 -22.18 9.20 -5.05
N GLU A 213 -22.29 8.52 -3.91
CA GLU A 213 -22.45 9.16 -2.61
C GLU A 213 -21.12 9.66 -2.05
N VAL A 214 -21.19 10.68 -1.20
CA VAL A 214 -20.00 11.22 -0.53
C VAL A 214 -19.37 10.14 0.35
N HIS A 215 -18.06 10.01 0.29
CA HIS A 215 -17.33 9.06 1.11
C HIS A 215 -17.47 9.38 2.60
N VAL A 216 -17.91 8.39 3.37
CA VAL A 216 -17.94 8.43 4.84
C VAL A 216 -16.70 7.70 5.35
N PRO A 217 -15.70 8.40 5.91
CA PRO A 217 -14.46 7.76 6.36
C PRO A 217 -14.73 6.73 7.46
N SER A 218 -14.05 5.60 7.41
CA SER A 218 -14.11 4.58 8.44
C SER A 218 -13.74 5.14 9.81
N ARG A 219 -14.14 4.40 10.85
CA ARG A 219 -13.76 4.68 12.24
C ARG A 219 -12.25 4.91 12.37
N ARG A 220 -11.43 4.15 11.66
CA ARG A 220 -9.97 4.23 11.78
C ARG A 220 -9.41 5.55 11.24
N ILE A 221 -9.89 6.00 10.07
CA ILE A 221 -9.49 7.31 9.53
C ILE A 221 -9.98 8.43 10.46
N ARG A 222 -11.22 8.34 10.96
CA ARG A 222 -11.76 9.34 11.91
C ARG A 222 -10.94 9.43 13.20
N GLU A 223 -10.56 8.29 13.79
CA GLU A 223 -9.68 8.25 14.96
C GLU A 223 -8.31 8.87 14.68
N ALA A 224 -7.71 8.57 13.52
CA ALA A 224 -6.42 9.13 13.14
C ALA A 224 -6.49 10.65 12.90
N LEU A 225 -7.54 11.14 12.26
CA LEU A 225 -7.80 12.58 12.09
C LEU A 225 -8.00 13.27 13.43
N SER A 226 -8.81 12.69 14.32
CA SER A 226 -9.06 13.24 15.66
C SER A 226 -7.74 13.36 16.44
N LEU A 227 -6.92 12.31 16.44
CA LEU A 227 -5.62 12.32 17.09
C LEU A 227 -4.66 13.35 16.45
N PHE A 228 -4.65 13.47 15.12
CA PHE A 228 -3.87 14.52 14.44
C PHE A 228 -4.23 15.92 14.93
N TRP A 229 -5.53 16.23 15.01
CA TRP A 229 -6.00 17.54 15.47
C TRP A 229 -5.67 17.79 16.94
N GLN A 230 -5.87 16.80 17.82
CA GLN A 230 -5.52 16.90 19.23
C GLN A 230 -4.03 17.20 19.43
N LEU A 231 -3.16 16.48 18.72
CA LEU A 231 -1.71 16.70 18.81
C LEU A 231 -1.31 18.06 18.22
N SER A 232 -1.94 18.48 17.12
CA SER A 232 -1.67 19.78 16.50
C SER A 232 -2.10 20.94 17.39
N GLU A 233 -3.26 20.83 18.03
CA GLU A 233 -3.74 21.80 19.02
C GLU A 233 -2.80 21.85 20.23
N ARG A 234 -2.36 20.69 20.74
CA ARG A 234 -1.42 20.65 21.86
C ARG A 234 -0.09 21.32 21.52
N ALA A 235 0.44 21.07 20.33
CA ALA A 235 1.65 21.72 19.85
C ALA A 235 1.48 23.24 19.73
N SER A 236 0.34 23.70 19.21
CA SER A 236 0.02 25.12 19.14
C SER A 236 -0.01 25.78 20.52
N ARG A 237 -0.64 25.14 21.52
CA ARG A 237 -0.66 25.62 22.92
C ARG A 237 0.73 25.72 23.54
N LEU A 238 1.63 24.81 23.18
CA LEU A 238 3.04 24.82 23.59
C LEU A 238 3.94 25.68 22.69
N ARG A 239 3.35 26.43 21.74
CA ARG A 239 4.06 27.28 20.76
C ARG A 239 5.11 26.52 19.94
N LEU A 240 4.83 25.24 19.67
CA LEU A 240 5.64 24.39 18.81
C LEU A 240 5.13 24.51 17.36
N GLY A 241 6.05 24.56 16.39
CA GLY A 241 5.69 24.66 14.97
C GLY A 241 5.09 23.37 14.36
N SER A 242 5.14 22.25 15.09
CA SER A 242 4.59 20.98 14.64
C SER A 242 4.33 20.05 15.81
N TRP A 243 3.28 19.23 15.70
CA TRP A 243 3.02 18.13 16.63
C TRP A 243 4.18 17.13 16.75
N ARG A 244 5.04 17.06 15.72
CA ARG A 244 6.23 16.21 15.75
C ARG A 244 7.27 16.61 16.79
N LEU A 245 7.20 17.86 17.27
CA LEU A 245 8.08 18.42 18.29
C LEU A 245 7.53 18.26 19.70
N LEU A 246 6.35 17.63 19.86
CA LEU A 246 5.80 17.35 21.17
C LEU A 246 6.75 16.46 21.99
N PRO A 247 6.94 16.77 23.28
CA PRO A 247 7.73 15.92 24.16
C PRO A 247 7.02 14.57 24.38
N ALA A 248 7.76 13.55 24.78
CA ALA A 248 7.28 12.16 24.76
C ALA A 248 6.05 11.94 25.65
N GLU A 249 5.94 12.70 26.73
CA GLU A 249 4.87 12.66 27.74
C GLU A 249 3.51 13.07 27.15
N GLU A 250 3.54 13.98 26.17
CA GLU A 250 2.38 14.49 25.44
C GLU A 250 1.95 13.56 24.30
N LEU A 251 2.78 12.57 23.95
CA LEU A 251 2.48 11.59 22.91
C LEU A 251 1.66 10.42 23.47
N PRO A 252 0.82 9.78 22.63
CA PRO A 252 0.07 8.59 23.00
C PRO A 252 0.97 7.54 23.66
N GLU A 253 0.52 7.01 24.78
CA GLU A 253 1.27 6.01 25.56
C GLU A 253 1.63 4.77 24.73
N ALA A 254 0.75 4.39 23.81
CA ALA A 254 0.97 3.31 22.85
C ALA A 254 2.17 3.55 21.93
N TRP A 255 2.62 4.79 21.72
CA TRP A 255 3.81 5.10 20.91
C TRP A 255 5.08 5.05 21.75
N ARG A 256 5.02 5.50 23.01
CA ARG A 256 6.13 5.48 23.96
C ARG A 256 6.62 4.05 24.24
N ARG A 257 5.69 3.12 24.48
CA ARG A 257 6.00 1.72 24.81
C ARG A 257 6.76 0.97 23.70
N TRP A 258 6.64 1.40 22.45
CA TRP A 258 7.34 0.76 21.33
C TRP A 258 8.77 1.28 21.15
N ALA A 259 9.03 2.55 21.46
CA ALA A 259 10.39 3.09 21.47
C ALA A 259 11.26 2.40 22.54
N GLN A 260 10.68 2.11 23.71
CA GLN A 260 11.38 1.42 24.80
C GLN A 260 11.69 -0.06 24.49
N ARG A 261 10.83 -0.77 23.75
CA ARG A 261 11.09 -2.17 23.36
C ARG A 261 12.17 -2.33 22.27
N GLY A 262 12.40 -1.30 21.46
CA GLY A 262 13.49 -1.28 20.48
C GLY A 262 14.87 -1.31 21.14
N ASN A 263 15.03 -0.62 22.27
CA ASN A 263 16.27 -0.59 23.04
C ASN A 263 16.61 -1.91 23.75
N VAL A 264 15.60 -2.66 24.21
CA VAL A 264 15.83 -3.94 24.92
C VAL A 264 16.27 -5.05 23.97
N GLY A 265 16.03 -4.89 22.65
CA GLY A 265 16.48 -5.83 21.62
C GLY A 265 17.97 -5.70 21.27
N GLU A 266 18.57 -4.51 21.40
CA GLU A 266 20.00 -4.31 21.16
C GLU A 266 20.86 -4.74 22.36
N GLU A 267 20.38 -4.58 23.61
CA GLU A 267 21.16 -4.99 24.79
C GLU A 267 21.33 -6.51 24.92
N ARG A 268 20.38 -7.32 24.43
CA ARG A 268 20.51 -8.79 24.48
C ARG A 268 21.44 -9.38 23.43
N ASP A 269 21.68 -8.68 22.32
CA ASP A 269 22.61 -9.14 21.28
C ASP A 269 24.07 -8.79 21.62
N VAL A 270 24.33 -7.89 22.59
CA VAL A 270 25.70 -7.58 23.05
C VAL A 270 26.17 -8.55 24.14
N GLU A 271 25.28 -9.03 25.03
CA GLU A 271 25.67 -10.00 26.07
C GLU A 271 25.90 -11.42 25.54
N ALA A 272 25.31 -11.78 24.40
CA ALA A 272 25.54 -13.09 23.77
C ALA A 272 26.91 -13.22 23.07
N GLY A 273 27.60 -12.09 22.81
CA GLY A 273 28.91 -12.05 22.15
C GLY A 273 30.12 -12.07 23.11
N SER A 274 29.91 -11.91 24.41
CA SER A 274 31.00 -11.68 25.39
C SER A 274 31.35 -12.88 26.28
N ARG A 275 30.93 -14.11 25.91
CA ARG A 275 31.25 -15.35 26.66
C ARG A 275 31.97 -16.43 25.84
N ARG A 276 32.71 -16.04 24.80
CA ARG A 276 33.63 -16.95 24.09
C ARG A 276 35.01 -16.32 23.94
N SER A 277 35.64 -16.07 25.07
CA SER A 277 37.09 -15.97 25.25
C SER A 277 37.30 -16.22 26.73
N ASP A 278 38.14 -17.20 27.05
CA ASP A 278 38.55 -17.67 28.38
C ASP A 278 37.98 -19.03 28.79
N SER A 279 38.49 -20.10 28.17
CA SER A 279 38.97 -21.30 28.88
C SER A 279 39.80 -22.18 27.94
N VAL A 280 41.11 -22.25 28.22
CA VAL A 280 42.12 -23.31 27.98
C VAL A 280 41.97 -24.21 26.76
#